data_AF-A0A1H6YKR0-F1
#
_entry.id   AF-A0A1H6YKR0-F1
#
_cell.length_a   1.000
_cell.length_b   1.000
_cell.length_c   1.000
_cell.angle_alpha   90.00
_cell.angle_beta   90.00
_cell.angle_gamma   90.00
#
_symmetry.space_group_name_H-M   'P 1'
#
loop_
_entity.id
_entity.type
_entity.pdbx_description
1 polymer ?
#
loop_
_entity_poly.entity_id
_entity_poly.type
_entity_poly.pdbx_seq_one_letter_code
_entity_poly.pdbx_strand_id
1 'polypeptide(L)'
;MKNSIPRFPLRHSSLPALALGLASLLPDAQAAGFFEDAKGTLTFRNFFINRDFKHDNATRSKAEEWTQNFILDFKSGYTKGPLGFGVDVLGLYAQKLDGGRGTGGTQLLPLDHDGKPADHFGRIAVAGKMKFSETELRVGEWFLV
;
A
#
# COMPACT_ATOMS: atom_id res chain seq x y z
N MET A 1 -83.40 -10.28 3.35
CA MET A 1 -83.26 -9.48 2.11
C MET A 1 -81.80 -8.99 2.00
N LYS A 2 -81.18 -9.18 0.83
CA LYS A 2 -79.85 -8.69 0.36
C LYS A 2 -78.63 -9.31 1.06
N ASN A 3 -77.99 -10.35 0.50
CA ASN A 3 -77.13 -10.48 -0.70
C ASN A 3 -75.63 -10.44 -0.35
N SER A 4 -74.96 -11.45 -0.91
CA SER A 4 -73.58 -11.93 -0.77
C SER A 4 -72.47 -10.96 -1.19
N ILE A 5 -71.24 -11.23 -0.72
CA ILE A 5 -70.05 -11.64 -1.52
C ILE A 5 -68.86 -11.92 -0.55
N PRO A 6 -68.15 -13.05 -0.66
CA PRO A 6 -66.87 -13.27 0.02
C PRO A 6 -65.72 -12.65 -0.78
N ARG A 7 -64.73 -12.05 -0.10
CA ARG A 7 -63.47 -11.59 -0.72
C ARG A 7 -62.26 -12.05 0.10
N PHE A 8 -61.49 -12.96 -0.48
CA PHE A 8 -60.05 -13.16 -0.28
C PHE A 8 -59.43 -13.16 -1.69
N PRO A 9 -58.12 -12.96 -1.91
CA PRO A 9 -57.05 -12.53 -1.01
C PRO A 9 -56.26 -11.33 -1.59
N LEU A 10 -55.28 -10.78 -0.87
CA LEU A 10 -54.04 -10.26 -1.48
C LEU A 10 -52.97 -10.13 -0.39
N ARG A 11 -52.06 -11.09 -0.44
CA ARG A 11 -50.88 -11.29 0.39
C ARG A 11 -49.83 -10.27 -0.05
N HIS A 12 -49.51 -9.30 0.79
CA HIS A 12 -48.28 -8.50 0.63
C HIS A 12 -47.35 -8.89 1.75
N SER A 13 -46.47 -9.82 1.41
CA SER A 13 -45.46 -10.43 2.24
C SER A 13 -44.57 -9.36 2.87
N SER A 14 -44.56 -9.31 4.20
CA SER A 14 -43.56 -8.60 5.00
C SER A 14 -42.17 -9.17 4.68
N LEU A 15 -41.33 -8.40 3.99
CA LEU A 15 -39.91 -8.71 3.83
C LEU A 15 -39.25 -8.59 5.22
N PRO A 16 -38.63 -9.65 5.76
CA PRO A 16 -37.93 -9.54 7.03
C PRO A 16 -36.65 -8.74 6.81
N ALA A 17 -36.45 -7.72 7.64
CA ALA A 17 -35.18 -7.04 7.77
C ALA A 17 -34.09 -8.08 8.08
N LEU A 18 -33.12 -8.22 7.17
CA LEU A 18 -31.95 -9.06 7.36
C LEU A 18 -31.06 -8.39 8.43
N ALA A 19 -31.39 -8.63 9.68
CA ALA A 19 -30.54 -8.32 10.81
C ALA A 19 -29.26 -9.18 10.68
N LEU A 20 -28.16 -8.56 10.27
CA LEU A 20 -26.80 -9.10 10.41
C LEU A 20 -26.42 -9.11 11.90
N GLY A 21 -27.09 -9.98 12.66
CA GLY A 21 -26.77 -10.32 14.03
C GLY A 21 -25.95 -11.61 14.06
N LEU A 22 -24.64 -11.50 13.86
CA LEU A 22 -23.66 -12.54 14.19
C LEU A 22 -22.62 -11.94 15.14
N ALA A 23 -23.11 -11.39 16.26
CA ALA A 23 -22.33 -11.15 17.45
C ALA A 23 -22.47 -12.38 18.35
N SER A 24 -21.69 -13.43 18.08
CA SER A 24 -21.59 -14.56 19.00
C SER A 24 -20.21 -15.21 18.93
N LEU A 25 -19.41 -14.87 19.95
CA LEU A 25 -18.48 -15.77 20.64
C LEU A 25 -17.49 -16.52 19.75
N LEU A 26 -16.45 -15.82 19.33
CA LEU A 26 -15.20 -16.49 18.95
C LEU A 26 -14.25 -16.43 20.16
N PRO A 27 -13.46 -17.47 20.42
CA PRO A 27 -12.36 -17.40 21.37
C PRO A 27 -11.49 -16.19 21.03
N ASP A 28 -10.93 -15.52 22.04
CA ASP A 28 -9.78 -14.61 21.87
C ASP A 28 -8.61 -15.42 21.27
N ALA A 29 -8.68 -15.71 19.97
CA ALA A 29 -7.54 -16.10 19.18
C ALA A 29 -6.66 -14.85 19.17
N GLN A 30 -5.55 -14.94 19.88
CA GLN A 30 -4.61 -13.87 20.21
C GLN A 30 -3.98 -13.21 18.97
N ALA A 31 -4.76 -12.45 18.20
CA ALA A 31 -4.24 -11.31 17.46
C ALA A 31 -4.30 -10.13 18.43
N ALA A 32 -3.16 -9.50 18.70
CA ALA A 32 -3.12 -8.37 19.62
C ALA A 32 -4.04 -7.25 19.10
N GLY A 33 -4.24 -7.17 17.78
CA GLY A 33 -5.23 -6.33 17.13
C GLY A 33 -4.62 -5.48 16.02
N PHE A 34 -5.43 -4.63 15.39
CA PHE A 34 -5.02 -3.83 14.24
C PHE A 34 -3.84 -2.89 14.58
N PHE A 35 -3.81 -2.35 15.80
CA PHE A 35 -2.77 -1.40 16.22
C PHE A 35 -1.66 -2.09 17.01
N GLU A 36 -2.02 -3.09 17.79
CA GLU A 36 -1.14 -3.78 18.71
C GLU A 36 -0.15 -4.68 17.98
N ASP A 37 -0.54 -5.26 16.84
CA ASP A 37 0.36 -6.01 15.96
C ASP A 37 0.97 -5.13 14.85
N ALA A 38 0.79 -3.79 14.92
CA ALA A 38 1.36 -2.89 13.92
C ALA A 38 2.89 -2.84 14.03
N LYS A 39 3.57 -2.84 12.88
CA LYS A 39 5.02 -2.75 12.77
C LYS A 39 5.40 -1.64 11.80
N GLY A 40 6.33 -0.78 12.21
CA GLY A 40 6.86 0.29 11.40
C GLY A 40 8.39 0.27 11.39
N THR A 41 8.99 0.41 10.21
CA THR A 41 10.43 0.61 10.04
C THR A 41 10.64 1.90 9.26
N LEU A 42 11.51 2.78 9.77
CA LEU A 42 12.02 3.92 9.01
C LEU A 42 13.50 3.71 8.72
N THR A 43 13.82 3.49 7.45
CA THR A 43 15.19 3.30 6.98
C THR A 43 15.74 4.61 6.44
N PHE A 44 16.87 5.05 7.00
CA PHE A 44 17.69 6.12 6.46
C PHE A 44 18.77 5.51 5.57
N ARG A 45 18.74 5.80 4.27
CA ARG A 45 19.72 5.29 3.31
C ARG A 45 20.45 6.46 2.65
N ASN A 46 21.69 6.67 3.08
CA ASN A 46 22.62 7.53 2.37
C ASN A 46 23.30 6.69 1.27
N PHE A 47 23.24 7.13 0.01
CA PHE A 47 23.73 6.32 -1.11
C PHE A 47 24.39 7.17 -2.20
N PHE A 48 25.65 6.87 -2.46
CA PHE A 48 26.47 7.48 -3.50
C PHE A 48 26.76 6.45 -4.60
N ILE A 49 26.52 6.81 -5.86
CA ILE A 49 26.95 6.02 -7.02
C ILE A 49 27.84 6.88 -7.89
N ASN A 50 28.99 6.34 -8.26
CA ASN A 50 29.82 6.83 -9.36
C ASN A 50 30.07 5.68 -10.35
N ARG A 51 29.82 5.96 -11.63
CA ARG A 51 30.07 5.07 -12.76
C ARG A 51 30.89 5.82 -13.80
N ASP A 52 32.07 5.32 -14.08
CA ASP A 52 33.00 5.87 -15.06
C ASP A 52 32.92 5.06 -16.37
N PHE A 53 32.69 5.75 -17.49
CA PHE A 53 32.57 5.12 -18.80
C PHE A 53 33.87 5.31 -19.58
N LYS A 54 34.58 4.21 -19.86
CA LYS A 54 35.92 4.24 -20.48
C LYS A 54 35.96 3.91 -21.98
N HIS A 55 34.80 3.71 -22.60
CA HIS A 55 34.76 3.27 -23.99
C HIS A 55 34.86 4.47 -24.96
N ASP A 56 35.59 4.30 -26.06
CA ASP A 56 35.91 5.40 -27.00
C ASP A 56 34.67 6.04 -27.67
N ASN A 57 33.55 5.32 -27.74
CA ASN A 57 32.28 5.81 -28.27
C ASN A 57 31.24 6.14 -27.17
N ALA A 58 31.66 6.25 -25.90
CA ALA A 58 30.74 6.54 -24.81
C ALA A 58 30.11 7.93 -25.00
N THR A 59 28.78 7.99 -24.91
CA THR A 59 28.01 9.24 -25.05
C THR A 59 28.10 10.16 -23.83
N ARG A 60 28.70 9.67 -22.73
CA ARG A 60 29.00 10.42 -21.51
C ARG A 60 30.26 9.86 -20.85
N SER A 61 31.00 10.68 -20.12
CA SER A 61 32.22 10.27 -19.41
C SER A 61 31.95 9.62 -18.05
N LYS A 62 30.94 10.11 -17.31
CA LYS A 62 30.56 9.55 -16.00
C LYS A 62 29.06 9.68 -15.72
N ALA A 63 28.57 8.87 -14.78
CA ALA A 63 27.32 9.09 -14.07
C ALA A 63 27.61 9.09 -12.56
N GLU A 64 27.27 10.17 -11.87
CA GLU A 64 27.59 10.41 -10.47
C GLU A 64 26.45 11.16 -9.78
N GLU A 65 25.85 10.52 -8.78
CA GLU A 65 24.72 11.06 -8.02
C GLU A 65 24.84 10.63 -6.54
N TRP A 66 24.44 11.51 -5.63
CA TRP A 66 24.41 11.27 -4.19
C TRP A 66 23.02 11.59 -3.63
N THR A 67 22.43 10.65 -2.89
CA THR A 67 21.10 10.81 -2.32
C THR A 67 21.04 10.46 -0.84
N GLN A 68 20.16 11.15 -0.13
CA GLN A 68 19.66 10.74 1.17
C GLN A 68 18.22 10.26 1.01
N ASN A 69 17.95 9.02 1.39
CA ASN A 69 16.65 8.40 1.22
C ASN A 69 16.02 8.07 2.58
N PHE A 70 14.71 8.17 2.63
CA PHE A 70 13.86 7.85 3.77
C PHE A 70 12.80 6.86 3.28
N ILE A 71 12.85 5.64 3.82
CA ILE A 71 11.95 4.55 3.43
C ILE A 71 11.16 4.15 4.66
N LEU A 72 9.88 4.49 4.67
CA LEU A 72 8.91 4.09 5.69
C LEU A 72 8.19 2.82 5.22
N ASP A 73 8.38 1.71 5.91
CA ASP A 73 7.55 0.50 5.75
C ASP A 73 6.69 0.34 7.00
N PHE A 74 5.39 0.59 6.88
CA PHE A 74 4.42 0.45 7.95
C PHE A 74 3.37 -0.60 7.59
N LYS A 75 3.14 -1.53 8.51
CA LYS A 75 2.17 -2.62 8.36
C LYS A 75 1.30 -2.66 9.58
N SER A 76 -0.02 -2.52 9.41
CA SER A 76 -0.94 -2.74 10.52
C SER A 76 -0.96 -4.21 10.94
N GLY A 77 -1.53 -4.50 12.10
CA GLY A 77 -2.05 -5.82 12.42
C GLY A 77 -3.29 -6.17 11.60
N TYR A 78 -3.95 -7.26 11.99
CA TYR A 78 -5.28 -7.63 11.47
C TYR A 78 -6.35 -7.33 12.53
N THR A 79 -7.54 -6.90 12.10
CA THR A 79 -8.71 -6.79 12.97
C THR A 79 -9.09 -8.15 13.55
N LYS A 80 -9.57 -8.18 14.81
CA LYS A 80 -10.05 -9.41 15.45
C LYS A 80 -11.30 -9.96 14.75
N GLY A 81 -11.36 -11.28 14.57
CA GLY A 81 -12.49 -11.98 13.96
C GLY A 81 -12.05 -13.12 13.03
N PRO A 82 -13.01 -13.82 12.40
CA PRO A 82 -12.69 -14.89 11.46
C PRO A 82 -12.09 -14.36 10.16
N LEU A 83 -12.41 -13.11 9.81
CA LEU A 83 -11.87 -12.38 8.68
C LEU A 83 -11.08 -11.17 9.21
N GLY A 84 -9.77 -11.21 9.06
CA GLY A 84 -8.88 -10.13 9.49
C GLY A 84 -8.68 -9.13 8.37
N PHE A 85 -8.82 -7.84 8.67
CA PHE A 85 -8.51 -6.74 7.75
C PHE A 85 -7.32 -5.93 8.25
N GLY A 86 -6.49 -5.45 7.33
CA GLY A 86 -5.33 -4.62 7.62
C GLY A 86 -5.02 -3.65 6.48
N VAL A 87 -4.07 -2.75 6.75
CA VAL A 87 -3.52 -1.81 5.77
C VAL A 87 -2.00 -1.77 5.90
N ASP A 88 -1.32 -1.76 4.75
CA ASP A 88 0.11 -1.53 4.64
C ASP A 88 0.33 -0.17 3.95
N VAL A 89 1.33 0.57 4.43
CA VAL A 89 1.76 1.87 3.88
C VAL A 89 3.26 1.82 3.64
N LEU A 90 3.67 2.12 2.40
CA LEU A 90 5.07 2.27 2.01
C LEU A 90 5.31 3.71 1.56
N GLY A 91 6.10 4.45 2.35
CA GLY A 91 6.53 5.81 2.04
C GLY A 91 7.97 5.80 1.52
N LEU A 92 8.19 6.37 0.33
CA LEU A 92 9.50 6.50 -0.29
C LEU A 92 9.79 7.97 -0.52
N TYR A 93 10.92 8.46 -0.02
CA TYR A 93 11.40 9.81 -0.29
C TYR A 93 12.91 9.79 -0.51
N ALA A 94 13.36 10.48 -1.54
CA ALA A 94 14.75 10.63 -1.94
C ALA A 94 15.06 12.11 -2.11
N GLN A 95 16.06 12.59 -1.37
CA GLN A 95 16.59 13.94 -1.45
C GLN A 95 17.92 13.90 -2.20
N LYS A 96 18.06 14.72 -3.25
CA LYS A 96 19.35 14.90 -3.92
C LYS A 96 20.29 15.69 -3.00
N LEU A 97 21.49 15.15 -2.81
CA LEU A 97 22.62 15.82 -2.14
C LEU A 97 23.63 16.31 -3.19
N ASP A 98 23.90 15.49 -4.20
CA ASP A 98 24.75 15.85 -5.35
C ASP A 98 24.28 15.13 -6.62
N GLY A 99 24.60 15.70 -7.78
CA GLY A 99 24.16 15.22 -9.09
C GLY A 99 23.63 16.36 -9.95
N GLY A 100 24.14 16.45 -11.18
CA GLY A 100 23.85 17.55 -12.09
C GLY A 100 23.58 17.08 -13.51
N ARG A 101 23.15 18.03 -14.34
CA ARG A 101 22.99 17.79 -15.78
C ARG A 101 24.34 17.36 -16.37
N GLY A 102 24.31 16.32 -17.20
CA GLY A 102 25.51 15.73 -17.81
C GLY A 102 26.19 14.63 -16.99
N THR A 103 25.91 14.54 -15.68
CA THR A 103 26.41 13.45 -14.81
C THR A 103 25.29 12.64 -14.18
N GLY A 104 24.02 12.91 -14.50
CA GLY A 104 22.88 12.14 -14.02
C GLY A 104 22.75 10.74 -14.64
N GLY A 105 21.77 9.98 -14.17
CA GLY A 105 21.37 8.70 -14.78
C GLY A 105 22.00 7.47 -14.13
N THR A 106 22.34 7.55 -12.85
CA THR A 106 22.67 6.37 -12.02
C THR A 106 21.43 5.56 -11.62
N GLN A 107 20.23 6.11 -11.87
CA GLN A 107 18.91 5.61 -11.47
C GLN A 107 18.58 5.80 -9.98
N LEU A 108 19.39 6.58 -9.24
CA LEU A 108 19.01 7.05 -7.90
C LEU A 108 17.88 8.07 -7.93
N LEU A 109 17.80 8.87 -9.00
CA LEU A 109 16.83 9.93 -9.17
C LEU A 109 16.23 9.84 -10.59
N PRO A 110 14.94 10.18 -10.76
CA PRO A 110 14.39 10.40 -12.08
C PRO A 110 15.08 11.59 -12.76
N LEU A 111 15.22 11.51 -14.08
CA LEU A 111 15.72 12.60 -14.90
C LEU A 111 14.54 13.37 -15.50
N ASP A 112 14.64 14.69 -15.49
CA ASP A 112 13.73 15.57 -16.22
C ASP A 112 14.04 15.55 -17.73
N HIS A 113 13.18 16.16 -18.55
CA HIS A 113 13.28 16.21 -20.01
C HIS A 113 14.60 16.82 -20.52
N ASP A 114 15.22 17.71 -19.74
CA ASP A 114 16.50 18.35 -20.05
C ASP A 114 17.73 17.52 -19.61
N GLY A 115 17.50 16.36 -18.99
CA GLY A 115 18.52 15.47 -18.45
C GLY A 115 19.05 15.89 -17.08
N LYS A 116 18.41 16.84 -16.38
CA LYS A 116 18.74 17.19 -15.00
C LYS A 116 18.13 16.16 -14.03
N PRO A 117 18.88 15.64 -13.05
CA PRO A 117 18.32 14.86 -11.95
C PRO A 117 17.36 15.70 -11.10
N ALA A 118 16.22 15.13 -10.75
CA ALA A 118 15.25 15.80 -9.88
C ALA A 118 15.89 16.18 -8.52
N ASP A 119 15.52 17.34 -7.97
CA ASP A 119 16.03 17.79 -6.66
C ASP A 119 15.52 16.91 -5.50
N HIS A 120 14.35 16.31 -5.67
CA HIS A 120 13.79 15.29 -4.79
C HIS A 120 12.81 14.42 -5.57
N PHE A 121 12.55 13.22 -5.07
CA PHE A 121 11.53 12.32 -5.61
C PHE A 121 10.91 11.51 -4.49
N GLY A 122 9.63 11.19 -4.60
CA GLY A 122 8.98 10.34 -3.61
C GLY A 122 7.65 9.82 -4.10
N ARG A 123 7.19 8.78 -3.42
CA ARG A 123 5.88 8.16 -3.64
C ARG A 123 5.38 7.54 -2.36
N ILE A 124 4.08 7.58 -2.17
CA ILE A 124 3.39 6.85 -1.11
C ILE A 124 2.55 5.77 -1.78
N ALA A 125 2.69 4.55 -1.28
CA ALA A 125 1.96 3.37 -1.71
C ALA A 125 1.13 2.86 -0.54
N VAL A 126 -0.09 2.44 -0.82
CA VAL A 126 -1.03 1.90 0.16
C VAL A 126 -1.62 0.61 -0.38
N ALA A 127 -1.69 -0.42 0.47
CA ALA A 127 -2.34 -1.68 0.15
C ALA A 127 -3.28 -2.09 1.28
N GLY A 128 -4.50 -2.47 0.91
CA GLY A 128 -5.41 -3.19 1.80
C GLY A 128 -5.04 -4.67 1.83
N LYS A 129 -5.12 -5.30 3.00
CA LYS A 129 -4.89 -6.73 3.18
C LYS A 129 -6.04 -7.39 3.94
N MET A 130 -6.37 -8.61 3.54
CA MET A 130 -7.41 -9.43 4.15
C MET A 130 -6.87 -10.84 4.37
N LYS A 131 -7.04 -11.40 5.58
CA LYS A 131 -6.59 -12.74 5.93
C LYS A 131 -7.74 -13.59 6.46
N PHE A 132 -7.87 -14.81 5.93
CA PHE A 132 -8.78 -15.84 6.42
C PHE A 132 -8.00 -17.13 6.61
N SER A 133 -7.89 -17.60 7.87
CA SER A 133 -6.98 -18.71 8.23
C SER A 133 -5.55 -18.41 7.75
N GLU A 134 -4.97 -19.19 6.84
CA GLU A 134 -3.64 -18.95 6.25
C GLU A 134 -3.67 -18.32 4.84
N THR A 135 -4.86 -18.01 4.33
CA THR A 135 -5.01 -17.37 3.02
C THR A 135 -5.01 -15.87 3.18
N GLU A 136 -4.17 -15.18 2.41
CA GLU A 136 -4.04 -13.73 2.42
C GLU A 136 -4.30 -13.13 1.03
N LEU A 137 -5.12 -12.09 0.98
CA LEU A 137 -5.37 -11.25 -0.19
C LEU A 137 -4.79 -9.87 0.06
N ARG A 138 -4.05 -9.33 -0.90
CA ARG A 138 -3.55 -7.94 -0.89
C ARG A 138 -4.00 -7.22 -2.16
N VAL A 139 -4.44 -5.97 -2.00
CA VAL A 139 -4.92 -5.12 -3.10
C VAL A 139 -4.37 -3.72 -2.92
N GLY A 140 -3.81 -3.15 -3.98
CA GLY A 140 -3.20 -1.82 -3.98
C GLY A 140 -1.74 -1.89 -4.41
N GLU A 141 -0.89 -1.10 -3.79
CA GLU A 141 0.54 -1.09 -4.08
C GLU A 141 1.36 -1.45 -2.83
N TRP A 142 2.23 -2.45 -2.97
CA TRP A 142 3.12 -2.91 -1.92
C TRP A 142 4.43 -3.43 -2.52
N PHE A 143 5.41 -3.72 -1.67
CA PHE A 143 6.64 -4.39 -2.08
C PHE A 143 6.51 -5.91 -1.89
N LEU A 144 6.73 -6.67 -2.96
CA LEU A 144 6.75 -8.13 -2.91
C LEU A 144 8.15 -8.57 -2.45
N VAL A 145 8.24 -9.22 -1.28
CA VAL A 145 9.45 -9.91 -0.79
C VAL A 145 9.17 -11.39 -0.73
#